data_AF-A0A7W1CVM9-F1
#
_entry.id   AF-A0A7W1CVM9-F1
#
_cell.length_a   1.000
_cell.length_b   1.000
_cell.length_c   1.000
_cell.angle_alpha   90.00
_cell.angle_beta   90.00
_cell.angle_gamma   90.00
#
_symmetry.space_group_name_H-M   'P 1'
#
loop_
_entity.id
_entity.type
_entity.pdbx_description
1 polymer ?
#
loop_
_entity_poly.entity_id
_entity_poly.type
_entity_poly.pdbx_seq_one_letter_code
_entity_poly.pdbx_strand_id
1 'polypeptide(L)'
;MTSSSSSPPRIALAGIPWDENSSFLRGASEAPPLIRAALFSKASDLRSESGIDFPPEILTDAGDVPALTGRAMHEAIEQFIGALLARGLR
;
A
#
# COMPACT_ATOMS: atom_id res chain seq x y z
N MET A 1 3.84 37.81 -0.18
CA MET A 1 4.45 36.46 -0.19
C MET A 1 3.36 35.46 0.15
N THR A 2 2.72 34.87 -0.85
CA THR A 2 1.69 33.85 -0.64
C THR A 2 2.38 32.52 -0.39
N SER A 3 2.49 32.14 0.87
CA SER A 3 2.96 30.83 1.29
C SER A 3 1.93 29.79 0.83
N SER A 4 2.15 29.15 -0.31
CA SER A 4 1.35 27.99 -0.73
C SER A 4 1.72 26.82 0.19
N SER A 5 0.91 26.56 1.21
CA SER A 5 1.02 25.35 2.03
C SER A 5 0.57 24.15 1.19
N SER A 6 1.47 23.48 0.49
CA SER A 6 1.16 22.15 -0.04
C SER A 6 1.08 21.19 1.14
N SER A 7 -0.09 20.57 1.36
CA SER A 7 -0.18 19.44 2.29
C SER A 7 0.86 18.38 1.92
N PRO A 8 1.52 17.72 2.89
CA PRO A 8 2.49 16.68 2.59
C PRO A 8 1.83 15.57 1.76
N PRO A 9 2.59 14.92 0.85
CA PRO A 9 2.06 13.82 0.07
C PRO A 9 1.60 12.69 1.01
N ARG A 10 0.39 12.19 0.78
CA ARG A 10 -0.18 11.06 1.53
C ARG A 10 0.03 9.79 0.74
N ILE A 11 0.85 8.90 1.26
CA ILE A 11 1.21 7.61 0.69
C ILE A 11 0.22 6.56 1.20
N ALA A 12 -0.34 5.77 0.28
CA ALA A 12 -1.17 4.62 0.63
C ALA A 12 -0.38 3.31 0.48
N LEU A 13 -0.37 2.48 1.53
CA LEU A 13 0.08 1.11 1.45
C LEU A 13 -1.09 0.24 0.97
N ALA A 14 -1.01 -0.24 -0.27
CA ALA A 14 -2.04 -1.02 -0.95
C ALA A 14 -1.59 -2.48 -1.11
N GLY A 15 -2.32 -3.42 -0.48
CA GLY A 15 -2.04 -4.85 -0.60
C GLY A 15 -2.74 -5.50 -1.78
N ILE A 16 -1.98 -6.20 -2.62
CA ILE A 16 -2.50 -6.97 -3.76
C ILE A 16 -2.17 -8.45 -3.53
N PRO A 17 -3.04 -9.22 -2.84
CA PRO A 17 -2.77 -10.62 -2.49
C PRO A 17 -3.03 -11.55 -3.68
N TRP A 18 -2.20 -11.47 -4.72
CA TRP A 18 -2.40 -12.23 -5.95
C TRP A 18 -1.10 -12.75 -6.56
N ASP A 19 -1.07 -14.04 -6.84
CA ASP A 19 0.08 -14.74 -7.42
C ASP A 19 -0.34 -15.76 -8.49
N GLU A 20 -1.52 -15.56 -9.10
CA GLU A 20 -2.10 -16.48 -10.09
C GLU A 20 -1.18 -16.73 -11.31
N ASN A 21 -0.39 -15.72 -11.66
CA ASN A 21 0.52 -15.76 -12.80
C ASN A 21 1.93 -16.28 -12.47
N SER A 22 2.19 -16.69 -11.22
CA SER A 22 3.47 -17.27 -10.84
C SER A 22 3.63 -18.67 -11.44
N SER A 23 4.73 -18.87 -12.17
CA SER A 23 5.01 -20.11 -12.93
C SER A 23 5.97 -21.08 -12.23
N PHE A 24 6.72 -20.63 -11.21
CA PHE A 24 7.70 -21.46 -10.50
C PHE A 24 7.29 -21.75 -9.05
N LEU A 25 7.00 -20.72 -8.25
CA LEU A 25 6.59 -20.84 -6.84
C LEU A 25 5.36 -19.98 -6.53
N ARG A 26 4.52 -20.47 -5.62
CA ARG A 26 3.35 -19.78 -5.07
C ARG A 26 3.60 -19.33 -3.64
N GLY A 27 2.80 -18.39 -3.16
CA GLY A 27 2.85 -17.83 -1.81
C GLY A 27 3.04 -16.32 -1.76
N ALA A 28 3.33 -15.65 -2.89
CA ALA A 28 3.46 -14.19 -2.90
C ALA A 28 2.15 -13.47 -2.55
N SER A 29 1.00 -14.13 -2.79
CA SER A 29 -0.32 -13.64 -2.38
C SER A 29 -0.48 -13.53 -0.85
N GLU A 30 0.30 -14.27 -0.07
CA GLU A 30 0.29 -14.21 1.41
C GLU A 30 1.17 -13.08 1.97
N ALA A 31 1.97 -12.43 1.13
CA ALA A 31 2.94 -11.43 1.56
C ALA A 31 2.34 -10.15 2.17
N PRO A 32 1.23 -9.55 1.64
CA PRO A 32 0.74 -8.27 2.14
C PRO A 32 0.51 -8.20 3.66
N PRO A 33 -0.20 -9.14 4.32
CA PRO A 33 -0.36 -9.10 5.77
C PRO A 33 0.97 -9.31 6.54
N LEU A 34 1.89 -10.12 6.02
CA LEU A 34 3.19 -10.38 6.66
C LEU A 34 4.11 -9.16 6.61
N ILE A 35 4.13 -8.46 5.48
CA ILE A 35 4.90 -7.21 5.31
C ILE A 35 4.36 -6.15 6.27
N ARG A 36 3.03 -5.97 6.36
CA ARG A 36 2.41 -5.04 7.30
C ARG A 36 2.73 -5.37 8.75
N ALA A 37 2.69 -6.64 9.13
CA ALA A 37 3.05 -7.08 10.48
C ALA A 37 4.51 -6.73 10.85
N ALA A 38 5.45 -6.90 9.92
CA ALA A 38 6.85 -6.53 10.14
C ALA A 38 7.03 -4.99 10.19
N LEU A 39 6.43 -4.28 9.25
CA LEU A 39 6.55 -2.82 9.10
C LEU A 39 5.99 -2.06 10.31
N PHE A 40 4.88 -2.52 10.88
CA PHE A 40 4.23 -1.91 12.06
C PHE A 40 4.58 -2.63 13.37
N SER A 41 5.65 -3.44 13.38
CA SER A 41 6.12 -4.10 14.59
C SER A 41 6.72 -3.08 15.58
N LYS A 42 6.83 -3.47 16.85
CA LYS A 42 7.47 -2.65 17.90
C LYS A 42 8.96 -2.36 17.65
N ALA A 43 9.59 -3.10 16.74
CA ALA A 43 11.00 -2.92 16.38
C ALA A 43 11.18 -1.92 15.22
N SER A 44 10.08 -1.42 14.64
CA SER A 44 10.08 -0.47 13.52
C SER A 44 9.58 0.89 14.01
N ASP A 45 10.36 1.94 13.75
CA ASP A 45 9.99 3.32 14.07
C ASP A 45 9.38 4.06 12.85
N LEU A 46 9.04 3.34 11.76
CA LEU A 46 8.56 3.92 10.50
C LEU A 46 9.43 5.09 10.01
N ARG A 47 10.75 4.90 10.08
CA ARG A 47 11.76 5.86 9.67
C ARG A 47 12.67 5.26 8.60
N SER A 48 12.96 6.01 7.54
CA SER A 48 13.93 5.57 6.53
C SER A 48 15.37 5.72 7.01
N GLU A 49 16.30 5.03 6.36
CA GLU A 49 17.74 5.17 6.58
C GLU A 49 18.26 6.59 6.26
N SER A 50 17.55 7.35 5.43
CA SER A 50 17.81 8.78 5.18
C SER A 50 17.31 9.70 6.29
N GLY A 51 16.72 9.14 7.35
CA GLY A 51 16.26 9.87 8.52
C GLY A 51 14.88 10.52 8.37
N ILE A 52 14.09 10.16 7.36
CA ILE A 52 12.74 10.68 7.11
C ILE A 52 11.72 9.83 7.86
N ASP A 53 10.84 10.48 8.62
CA ASP A 53 9.76 9.82 9.36
C ASP A 53 8.49 9.68 8.53
N PHE A 54 7.79 8.55 8.68
CA PHE A 54 6.53 8.23 8.00
C PHE A 54 5.41 8.03 9.02
N PRO A 55 4.95 9.11 9.67
CA PRO A 55 3.88 9.01 10.64
C PRO A 55 2.54 8.70 9.94
N PRO A 56 1.49 8.30 10.68
CA PRO A 56 0.20 7.87 10.10
C PRO A 56 -0.47 8.89 9.17
N GLU A 57 -0.16 10.18 9.32
CA GLU A 57 -0.66 11.26 8.46
C GLU A 57 -0.03 11.25 7.06
N ILE A 58 1.20 10.72 6.94
CA ILE A 58 1.96 10.58 5.70
C ILE A 58 1.78 9.19 5.10
N LEU A 59 1.91 8.13 5.90
CA LEU A 59 1.76 6.75 5.44
C LEU A 59 0.48 6.13 6.02
N THR A 60 -0.48 5.82 5.15
CA THR A 60 -1.76 5.22 5.54
C THR A 60 -1.87 3.79 4.99
N ASP A 61 -2.18 2.82 5.84
CA ASP A 61 -2.56 1.47 5.40
C ASP A 61 -3.95 1.51 4.75
N ALA A 62 -4.02 1.18 3.47
CA ALA A 62 -5.26 1.14 2.69
C ALA A 62 -5.91 -0.26 2.70
N GLY A 63 -5.26 -1.25 3.29
CA GLY A 63 -5.71 -2.64 3.29
C GLY A 63 -5.45 -3.35 1.96
N ASP A 64 -6.17 -4.44 1.75
CA ASP A 64 -5.96 -5.35 0.62
C ASP A 64 -7.14 -5.34 -0.35
N VAL A 65 -6.85 -5.58 -1.63
CA VAL A 65 -7.87 -5.96 -2.63
C VAL A 65 -8.44 -7.33 -2.23
N PRO A 66 -9.77 -7.56 -2.36
CA PRO A 66 -10.34 -8.88 -2.14
C PRO A 66 -9.67 -9.94 -3.03
N ALA A 67 -9.45 -11.13 -2.47
CA ALA A 67 -8.87 -12.24 -3.23
C ALA A 67 -9.85 -12.70 -4.31
N LEU A 68 -9.50 -12.44 -5.57
CA LEU A 68 -10.23 -12.82 -6.78
C LEU A 68 -9.27 -13.51 -7.76
N THR A 69 -9.81 -14.01 -8.88
CA THR A 69 -9.01 -14.69 -9.92
C THR A 69 -9.23 -14.09 -11.30
N GLY A 70 -8.27 -14.32 -12.19
CA GLY A 70 -8.32 -13.89 -13.60
C GLY A 70 -8.69 -12.42 -13.79
N ARG A 71 -9.60 -12.14 -14.75
CA ARG A 71 -10.01 -10.75 -15.07
C ARG A 71 -10.67 -10.02 -13.91
N ALA A 72 -11.40 -10.72 -13.03
CA ALA A 72 -12.05 -10.09 -11.88
C ALA A 72 -11.02 -9.48 -10.92
N MET A 73 -9.85 -10.12 -10.79
CA MET A 73 -8.75 -9.55 -10.00
C MET A 73 -8.22 -8.26 -10.63
N HIS A 74 -8.05 -8.23 -11.95
CA HIS A 74 -7.56 -7.04 -12.66
C HIS A 74 -8.52 -5.85 -12.45
N GLU A 75 -9.82 -6.07 -12.62
CA GLU A 75 -10.86 -5.06 -12.42
C GLU A 75 -10.88 -4.54 -10.97
N ALA A 76 -10.71 -5.45 -10.00
CA ALA A 76 -10.67 -5.06 -8.59
C ALA A 76 -9.42 -4.24 -8.23
N ILE A 77 -8.25 -4.55 -8.80
CA ILE A 77 -7.04 -3.75 -8.65
C ILE A 77 -7.25 -2.34 -9.20
N GLU A 78 -7.78 -2.22 -10.42
CA GLU A 78 -8.03 -0.92 -11.05
C GLU A 78 -9.01 -0.07 -10.23
N GLN A 79 -10.10 -0.67 -9.75
CA GLN A 79 -11.09 0.01 -8.90
C GLN A 79 -10.49 0.45 -7.57
N PHE A 80 -9.73 -0.42 -6.92
CA PHE A 80 -9.10 -0.13 -5.63
C PHE A 80 -8.10 1.02 -5.74
N ILE A 81 -7.17 0.95 -6.70
CA ILE A 81 -6.18 2.01 -6.92
C ILE A 81 -6.86 3.31 -7.38
N GLY A 82 -7.87 3.22 -8.25
CA GLY A 82 -8.66 4.39 -8.67
C GLY A 82 -9.32 5.09 -7.49
N ALA A 83 -9.87 4.34 -6.53
CA ALA A 83 -10.45 4.90 -5.31
C ALA A 83 -9.41 5.58 -4.41
N LEU A 84 -8.18 5.06 -4.30
CA LEU A 84 -7.10 5.69 -3.56
C LEU A 84 -6.66 7.00 -4.21
N LEU A 85 -6.47 7.00 -5.52
CA LEU A 85 -6.11 8.20 -6.28
C LEU A 85 -7.18 9.30 -6.20
N ALA A 86 -8.47 8.93 -6.26
CA ALA A 86 -9.59 9.86 -6.11
C ALA A 86 -9.62 10.53 -4.72
N ARG A 87 -9.05 9.88 -3.70
CA ARG A 87 -8.87 10.42 -2.34
C ARG A 87 -7.60 11.26 -2.18
N GLY A 88 -6.84 11.46 -3.26
CA GLY A 88 -5.56 12.18 -3.25
C GLY A 88 -4.42 11.40 -2.61
N LEU A 89 -4.61 10.09 -2.40
CA LEU A 89 -3.54 9.21 -1.94
C LEU A 89 -2.65 8.85 -3.14
N ARG A 90 -1.36 8.70 -2.89
CA ARG A 90 -0.33 8.36 -3.87
C ARG A 90 0.21 6.97 -3.61
#